data_AF-A5Y6J7-F1
#
_entry.id   AF-A5Y6J7-F1
#
_cell.length_a   1.000
_cell.length_b   1.000
_cell.length_c   1.000
_cell.angle_alpha   90.00
_cell.angle_beta   90.00
_cell.angle_gamma   90.00
#
_symmetry.space_group_name_H-M   'P 1'
#
loop_
_entity.id
_entity.type
_entity.pdbx_description
1 polymer ?
#
loop_
_entity_poly.entity_id
_entity_poly.type
_entity_poly.pdbx_seq_one_letter_code
_entity_poly.pdbx_strand_id
1 'polypeptide(L)' 'SQSLGHHIANDALRDHMFPRFDKAKKENTLSIEPGPYDVALIGDYNIGGDAWASRMLLEEMGLRVVAQWSGDGTVT' A
#
# COMPACT_ATOMS: atom_id res chain seq x y z
N SER A 1 12.99 9.40 19.74
CA SER A 1 13.52 8.34 18.86
C SER A 1 12.75 8.37 17.54
N GLN A 2 13.19 7.63 16.51
CA GLN A 2 12.49 7.55 15.21
C GLN A 2 11.05 7.02 15.32
N SER A 3 10.74 6.26 16.37
CA SER A 3 9.42 5.64 16.58
C SER A 3 8.24 6.62 16.58
N LEU A 4 8.40 7.82 17.15
CA LEU A 4 7.31 8.81 17.14
C LEU A 4 7.08 9.38 15.74
N GLY A 5 8.14 9.47 14.93
CA GLY A 5 8.04 9.86 13.52
C GLY A 5 7.19 8.86 12.72
N HIS A 6 7.35 7.56 12.96
CA HIS A 6 6.52 6.53 12.31
C HIS A 6 5.04 6.68 12.68
N HIS A 7 4.73 6.96 13.95
CA HIS A 7 3.35 7.19 14.39
C HIS A 7 2.74 8.42 13.71
N ILE A 8 3.45 9.55 13.71
CA ILE A 8 2.97 10.78 13.09
C ILE A 8 2.75 10.59 11.58
N ALA A 9 3.65 9.88 10.89
CA ALA A 9 3.51 9.60 9.47
C ALA A 9 2.26 8.74 9.18
N ASN A 10 2.01 7.71 9.99
CA ASN A 10 0.84 6.84 9.83
C ASN A 10 -0.46 7.62 10.10
N ASP A 11 -0.49 8.48 11.12
CA ASP A 11 -1.63 9.35 11.42
C ASP A 11 -1.90 10.33 10.28
N ALA A 12 -0.87 10.93 9.69
CA ALA A 12 -1.03 11.83 8.54
C ALA A 12 -1.62 11.11 7.31
N LEU A 13 -1.19 9.88 7.02
CA LEU A 13 -1.77 9.08 5.93
C LEU A 13 -3.25 8.73 6.23
N ARG A 14 -3.56 8.33 7.46
CA ARG A 14 -4.94 8.08 7.91
C ARG A 14 -5.82 9.33 7.73
N ASP A 15 -5.34 10.49 8.17
CA ASP A 15 -6.16 11.70 8.26
C ASP A 15 -6.29 12.46 6.92
N HIS A 16 -5.32 12.29 6.00
CA HIS A 16 -5.28 13.08 4.77
C HIS A 16 -5.34 12.27 3.47
N MET A 17 -4.91 11.01 3.47
CA MET A 17 -4.90 10.16 2.27
C MET A 17 -6.12 9.25 2.20
N PHE A 18 -6.41 8.47 3.25
CA PHE A 18 -7.53 7.53 3.23
C PHE A 18 -8.90 8.17 2.93
N PRO A 19 -9.22 9.39 3.43
CA PRO A 19 -10.49 10.04 3.08
C PRO A 19 -10.67 10.32 1.58
N ARG A 20 -9.57 10.49 0.84
CA ARG A 20 -9.61 10.66 -0.63
C ARG A 20 -10.07 9.38 -1.32
N PHE A 21 -9.58 8.23 -0.86
CA PHE A 21 -9.98 6.92 -1.37
C PHE A 21 -11.38 6.51 -0.92
N ASP A 22 -11.80 6.86 0.30
CA ASP A 22 -13.18 6.67 0.75
C ASP A 22 -14.17 7.45 -0.12
N LYS A 23 -13.82 8.68 -0.50
CA LYS A 23 -14.61 9.48 -1.43
C LYS A 23 -14.65 8.83 -2.82
N ALA A 24 -13.51 8.43 -3.37
CA ALA A 24 -13.45 7.75 -4.67
C ALA A 24 -14.27 6.45 -4.70
N LYS A 25 -14.25 5.68 -3.60
CA LYS A 25 -15.08 4.48 -3.43
C LYS A 25 -16.57 4.80 -3.45
N LYS A 26 -17.00 5.84 -2.74
CA LYS A 26 -18.41 6.28 -2.71
C LYS A 26 -18.90 6.80 -4.05
N GLU A 27 -18.02 7.46 -4.80
CA GLU A 27 -18.30 8.01 -6.13
C GLU A 27 -18.13 6.97 -7.25
N ASN A 28 -17.73 5.74 -6.90
CA ASN A 28 -17.44 4.65 -7.84
C ASN A 28 -16.41 5.05 -8.92
N THR A 29 -15.39 5.81 -8.52
CA THR A 29 -14.29 6.31 -9.36
C THR A 29 -12.95 5.63 -9.06
N LEU A 30 -12.95 4.56 -8.28
CA LEU A 30 -11.74 3.75 -8.08
C LEU A 30 -11.32 3.10 -9.40
N SER A 31 -10.02 3.13 -9.66
CA SER A 31 -9.42 2.55 -10.88
C SER A 31 -9.26 1.03 -10.82
N ILE A 32 -9.52 0.41 -9.68
CA ILE A 32 -9.22 -1.00 -9.41
C ILE A 32 -10.45 -1.67 -8.82
N GLU A 33 -10.87 -2.77 -9.45
CA GLU A 33 -11.88 -3.67 -8.91
C GLU A 33 -11.24 -4.65 -7.92
N PRO A 34 -11.79 -4.81 -6.69
CA PRO A 34 -11.27 -5.75 -5.71
C PRO A 34 -11.37 -7.21 -6.17
N GLY A 35 -10.29 -7.97 -5.97
CA GLY A 35 -10.19 -9.40 -6.22
C GLY A 35 -10.11 -10.22 -4.92
N PRO A 36 -10.44 -11.52 -4.95
CA PRO A 36 -10.43 -12.38 -3.76
C PRO A 36 -9.04 -12.67 -3.19
N TYR A 37 -7.97 -12.36 -3.94
CA TYR A 37 -6.58 -12.63 -3.58
C TYR A 37 -5.72 -11.35 -3.50
N ASP A 38 -6.37 -10.20 -3.33
CA ASP A 38 -5.68 -8.92 -3.20
C ASP A 38 -5.01 -8.80 -1.83
N VAL A 39 -3.73 -8.44 -1.83
CA VAL A 39 -2.93 -8.21 -0.62
C VAL A 39 -2.13 -6.91 -0.73
N ALA A 40 -1.74 -6.35 0.42
CA ALA A 40 -0.84 -5.21 0.50
C ALA A 40 0.43 -5.59 1.29
N LEU A 41 1.59 -5.20 0.77
CA LEU A 41 2.86 -5.26 1.48
C LEU A 41 3.01 -4.01 2.34
N ILE A 42 2.96 -4.13 3.67
CA ILE A 42 3.00 -3.00 4.60
C ILE A 42 4.28 -3.03 5.42
N GLY A 43 5.04 -1.93 5.41
CA GLY A 43 6.25 -1.76 6.20
C GLY A 43 7.54 -2.21 5.51
N ASP A 44 7.51 -2.36 4.19
CA ASP A 44 8.71 -2.63 3.39
C ASP A 44 9.11 -1.37 2.60
N TYR A 45 10.34 -0.91 2.83
CA TYR A 45 10.90 0.28 2.21
C TYR A 45 11.71 -0.01 0.93
N ASN A 46 11.68 -1.26 0.47
CA ASN A 46 12.33 -1.73 -0.75
C ASN A 46 13.84 -1.44 -0.78
N ILE A 47 14.51 -1.60 0.37
CA ILE A 47 15.94 -1.34 0.49
C ILE A 47 16.69 -2.32 -0.44
N GLY A 48 17.41 -1.79 -1.44
CA GLY A 48 18.13 -2.63 -2.39
C GLY A 48 17.27 -3.58 -3.23
N GLY A 49 15.94 -3.39 -3.27
CA GLY A 49 15.02 -4.26 -4.02
C GLY A 49 14.33 -5.34 -3.19
N ASP A 50 14.43 -5.32 -1.86
CA ASP A 50 13.84 -6.34 -0.96
C ASP A 50 12.33 -6.58 -1.19
N ALA A 51 11.57 -5.50 -1.41
CA ALA A 51 10.13 -5.59 -1.59
C ALA A 51 9.77 -6.21 -2.95
N TRP A 52 10.58 -5.96 -3.99
CA TRP A 52 10.39 -6.59 -5.29
C TRP A 52 10.59 -8.11 -5.23
N ALA A 53 11.61 -8.56 -4.51
CA ALA A 53 11.84 -10.00 -4.31
C ALA A 53 10.68 -10.64 -3.55
N SER A 54 10.18 -9.98 -2.50
CA SER A 54 9.01 -10.45 -1.73
C SER A 54 7.73 -10.48 -2.56
N ARG A 55 7.48 -9.42 -3.34
CA ARG A 55 6.33 -9.30 -4.25
C ARG A 55 6.32 -10.44 -5.27
N MET A 56 7.46 -10.72 -5.90
CA MET A 56 7.60 -11.78 -6.89
C MET A 56 7.09 -13.13 -6.33
N LEU A 57 7.51 -13.50 -5.12
CA LEU A 57 7.07 -14.75 -4.49
C LEU A 57 5.56 -14.78 -4.20
N LEU A 58 4.99 -13.65 -3.73
CA LEU A 58 3.54 -13.57 -3.47
C LEU A 58 2.72 -13.67 -4.75
N GLU A 59 3.17 -13.05 -5.84
CA GLU A 59 2.49 -13.11 -7.13
C GLU A 59 2.63 -14.49 -7.79
N GLU A 60 3.78 -15.15 -7.66
CA GLU A 60 3.96 -16.55 -8.09
C GLU A 60 3.06 -17.52 -7.32
N MET A 61 2.73 -17.23 -6.05
CA MET A 61 1.74 -17.98 -5.27
C MET A 61 0.29 -17.75 -5.72
N GLY A 62 0.04 -16.81 -6.63
CA GLY A 62 -1.29 -16.47 -7.14
C GLY A 62 -1.99 -15.34 -6.38
N LEU A 63 -1.29 -14.61 -5.51
CA LEU A 63 -1.81 -13.39 -4.90
C LEU A 63 -1.63 -12.20 -5.86
N ARG A 64 -2.44 -11.15 -5.68
CA ARG A 64 -2.25 -9.87 -6.39
C ARG A 64 -1.79 -8.82 -5.39
N VAL A 65 -0.54 -8.36 -5.49
CA VAL A 65 -0.02 -7.30 -4.61
C VAL A 65 -0.51 -5.94 -5.14
N VAL A 66 -1.57 -5.41 -4.52
CA VAL A 66 -2.22 -4.17 -4.96
C VAL A 66 -1.56 -2.91 -4.40
N ALA A 67 -0.79 -3.03 -3.33
CA ALA A 67 -0.04 -1.92 -2.74
C ALA A 67 1.25 -2.40 -2.08
N GLN A 68 2.25 -1.52 -2.08
CA GLN A 68 3.52 -1.66 -1.36
C GLN A 68 3.78 -0.37 -0.60
N TRP A 69 3.89 -0.46 0.73
CA TRP A 69 4.04 0.68 1.62
C TRP A 69 5.37 0.63 2.38
N SER A 70 6.34 1.51 2.11
CA SER A 70 6.33 2.62 1.13
C SER A 70 7.44 2.59 0.09
N GLY A 71 8.31 1.58 0.12
CA GLY A 71 9.28 1.39 -0.96
C GLY A 71 8.56 1.20 -2.28
N ASP A 72 8.96 1.92 -3.34
CA ASP A 72 8.32 1.87 -4.66
C ASP A 72 6.78 2.10 -4.67
N GLY A 73 6.24 2.74 -3.62
CA GLY A 73 4.81 3.02 -3.51
C GLY A 73 4.40 4.27 -4.28
N THR A 74 3.21 4.25 -4.88
CA THR A 74 2.60 5.40 -5.56
C THR A 74 1.36 5.92 -4.84
N VAL A 75 0.96 7.16 -5.14
CA VAL A 75 -0.27 7.80 -4.64
C VAL A 75 -1.36 7.91 -5.72
N THR A 76 -0.96 7.78 -6.98
CA THR A 76 -1.77 8.01 -8.19
C THR A 76 -2.31 6.72 -8.78
#